data_AF-K5WQQ3-F1
#
_entry.id   AF-K5WQQ3-F1
#
_cell.length_a   1.000
_cell.length_b   1.000
_cell.length_c   1.000
_cell.angle_alpha   90.00
_cell.angle_beta   90.00
_cell.angle_gamma   90.00
#
_symmetry.space_group_name_H-M   'P 1'
#
loop_
_entity.id
_entity.type
_entity.pdbx_description
1 polymer ?
#
loop_
_entity_poly.entity_id
_entity_poly.type
_entity_poly.pdbx_seq_one_letter_code
_entity_poly.pdbx_strand_id
1 'polypeptide(L)'
;MSTLPAPHLSLPAKPTFAAAVLPSRPDNAPAATGATLGSRSGAKRDTREELLTPWLERLPVTQYNSTEQRLHDEIVAFMNYATPNATERTVRERLIARLTEIIQRRYWCSDVKVFGSMAQDLSLLSG
;
A
#
# COMPACT_ATOMS: atom_id res chain seq x y z
N MET A 1 -45.06 22.60 -25.88
CA MET A 1 -43.80 21.83 -25.85
C MET A 1 -42.82 22.60 -24.99
N SER A 2 -42.69 22.24 -23.72
CA SER A 2 -41.84 22.95 -22.75
C SER A 2 -40.65 22.06 -22.37
N THR A 3 -39.46 22.53 -22.72
CA THR A 3 -38.18 21.87 -22.40
C THR A 3 -37.72 22.33 -21.02
N LEU A 4 -37.59 21.41 -20.06
CA LEU A 4 -36.97 21.67 -18.76
C LEU A 4 -35.45 21.74 -18.91
N PRO A 5 -34.75 22.69 -18.27
CA PRO A 5 -33.29 22.73 -18.27
C PRO A 5 -32.70 21.72 -17.27
N ALA A 6 -31.57 21.11 -17.64
CA ALA A 6 -30.84 20.13 -16.83
C ALA A 6 -30.16 20.79 -15.61
N PRO A 7 -30.05 20.08 -14.46
CA PRO A 7 -29.32 20.58 -13.31
C PRO A 7 -27.80 20.53 -13.57
N HIS A 8 -27.14 21.64 -13.31
CA HIS A 8 -25.69 21.78 -13.32
C HIS A 8 -25.11 21.06 -12.09
N LEU A 9 -24.38 19.98 -12.31
CA LEU A 9 -23.62 19.31 -11.26
C LEU A 9 -22.37 20.13 -10.96
N SER A 10 -22.39 20.86 -9.85
CA SER A 10 -21.24 21.57 -9.30
C SER A 10 -20.25 20.56 -8.72
N LEU A 11 -19.01 20.54 -9.24
CA LEU A 11 -17.92 19.72 -8.73
C LEU A 11 -17.48 20.22 -7.34
N PRO A 12 -17.26 19.34 -6.35
CA PRO A 12 -16.65 19.76 -5.09
C PRO A 12 -15.18 20.16 -5.30
N ALA A 13 -14.77 21.21 -4.59
CA ALA A 13 -13.42 21.76 -4.61
C ALA A 13 -12.36 20.72 -4.20
N LYS A 14 -11.18 20.81 -4.82
CA LYS A 14 -9.99 20.00 -4.50
C LYS A 14 -9.57 20.22 -3.04
N PRO A 15 -9.27 19.18 -2.26
CA PRO A 15 -8.69 19.36 -0.94
C PRO A 15 -7.27 19.93 -1.08
N THR A 16 -7.07 21.13 -0.53
CA THR A 16 -5.75 21.76 -0.35
C THR A 16 -5.02 21.04 0.77
N PHE A 17 -4.00 20.26 0.41
CA PHE A 17 -3.08 19.67 1.39
C PHE A 17 -2.12 20.75 1.86
N ALA A 18 -2.20 21.15 3.14
CA ALA A 18 -1.28 22.10 3.73
C ALA A 18 0.12 21.46 3.82
N ALA A 19 1.11 22.07 3.18
CA ALA A 19 2.50 21.68 3.32
C ALA A 19 2.98 22.01 4.75
N ALA A 20 3.30 20.98 5.53
CA ALA A 20 3.96 21.15 6.81
C ALA A 20 5.39 21.67 6.58
N VAL A 21 5.67 22.88 7.06
CA VAL A 21 7.02 23.47 7.08
C VAL A 21 7.81 22.79 8.20
N LEU A 22 8.82 21.99 7.84
CA LEU A 22 9.82 21.47 8.77
C LEU A 22 10.88 22.54 9.05
N PRO A 23 11.34 22.73 10.30
CA PRO A 23 12.40 23.68 10.62
C PRO A 23 13.77 23.21 10.10
N SER A 24 14.48 24.15 9.47
CA SER A 24 15.82 23.98 8.92
C SER A 24 16.84 23.61 10.01
N ARG A 25 17.61 22.55 9.75
CA ARG A 25 18.72 22.08 10.60
C ARG A 25 19.98 22.90 10.29
N PRO A 26 20.66 23.50 11.28
CA PRO A 26 21.92 24.22 11.04
C PRO A 26 23.10 23.24 10.88
N ASP A 27 23.93 23.55 9.88
CA ASP A 27 25.20 22.91 9.54
C ASP A 27 26.37 23.39 10.43
N ASN A 28 27.40 22.53 10.52
CA ASN A 28 28.77 22.67 11.08
C ASN A 28 28.93 22.51 12.61
N ALA A 29 29.95 21.85 13.20
CA ALA A 29 31.11 20.98 12.88
C ALA A 29 31.81 20.70 14.27
N PRO A 30 33.02 20.09 14.47
CA PRO A 30 33.88 19.24 13.65
C PRO A 30 34.29 17.90 14.36
N ALA A 31 35.18 17.16 13.69
CA ALA A 31 35.75 15.85 14.04
C ALA A 31 36.54 15.77 15.37
N ALA A 32 36.50 14.59 16.00
CA ALA A 32 37.46 14.15 17.00
C ALA A 32 37.93 12.71 16.73
N THR A 33 39.23 12.59 16.53
CA THR A 33 40.02 11.36 16.32
C THR A 33 40.21 10.61 17.63
N GLY A 34 40.14 9.27 17.62
CA GLY A 34 40.52 8.44 18.76
C GLY A 34 40.21 6.96 18.56
N ALA A 35 41.23 6.20 18.16
CA ALA A 35 41.17 4.74 18.00
C ALA A 35 41.20 4.03 19.36
N THR A 36 40.34 3.04 19.55
CA THR A 36 40.58 1.93 20.50
C THR A 36 40.06 0.63 19.90
N LEU A 37 40.97 -0.33 19.73
CA LEU A 37 40.70 -1.71 19.37
C LEU A 37 39.63 -2.31 20.30
N GLY A 38 38.53 -2.76 19.72
CA GLY A 38 37.57 -3.67 20.34
C GLY A 38 37.34 -4.84 19.41
N SER A 39 38.13 -5.90 19.57
CA SER A 39 37.88 -7.21 18.95
C SER A 39 36.55 -7.74 19.47
N ARG A 40 35.47 -7.53 18.72
CA ARG A 40 34.17 -8.16 18.99
C ARG A 40 34.14 -9.49 18.28
N SER A 41 34.42 -10.52 19.09
CA SER A 41 34.00 -11.90 18.93
C SER A 41 32.71 -12.02 18.12
N GLY A 42 32.75 -12.89 17.12
CA GLY A 42 31.65 -13.17 16.19
C GLY A 42 30.41 -13.63 16.92
N ALA A 43 29.53 -12.67 17.22
CA ALA A 43 28.13 -12.97 17.40
C ALA A 43 27.57 -13.27 16.01
N LYS A 44 27.28 -14.55 15.73
CA LYS A 44 26.26 -14.91 14.74
C LYS A 44 25.01 -14.16 15.15
N ARG A 45 24.76 -13.00 14.53
CA ARG A 45 23.45 -12.35 14.58
C ARG A 45 22.48 -13.36 13.98
N ASP A 46 21.56 -13.80 14.82
CA ASP A 46 20.45 -14.67 14.49
C ASP A 46 19.84 -14.18 13.17
N THR A 47 19.89 -15.00 12.11
CA THR A 47 19.46 -14.69 10.74
C THR A 47 17.94 -14.68 10.62
N ARG A 48 17.28 -13.98 11.53
CA ARG A 48 15.82 -13.83 11.66
C ARG A 48 15.34 -12.40 11.38
N GLU A 49 16.16 -11.58 10.75
CA GLU A 49 15.66 -10.59 9.79
C GLU A 49 15.15 -11.36 8.56
N GLU A 50 14.13 -12.21 8.75
CA GLU A 50 13.36 -12.81 7.67
C GLU A 50 12.66 -11.66 6.95
N LEU A 51 13.35 -11.14 5.94
CA LEU A 51 12.89 -10.30 4.84
C LEU A 51 11.55 -9.60 5.10
N LEU A 52 11.59 -8.46 5.81
CA LEU A 52 10.47 -7.52 6.01
C LEU A 52 9.88 -6.96 4.69
N THR A 53 10.37 -7.43 3.54
CA THR A 53 10.12 -6.91 2.20
C THR A 53 10.12 -8.04 1.16
N PRO A 54 9.17 -9.00 1.24
CA PRO A 54 9.14 -10.19 0.38
C PRO A 54 9.03 -9.86 -1.12
N TRP A 55 8.53 -8.67 -1.48
CA TRP A 55 8.50 -8.23 -2.88
C TRP A 55 9.89 -7.98 -3.48
N LEU A 56 10.92 -7.74 -2.66
CA LEU A 56 12.28 -7.51 -3.14
C LEU A 56 12.95 -8.79 -3.68
N GLU A 57 12.54 -9.98 -3.23
CA GLU A 57 13.04 -11.26 -3.76
C GLU A 57 12.73 -11.44 -5.25
N ARG A 58 11.70 -10.74 -5.74
CA ARG A 58 11.26 -10.80 -7.14
C ARG A 58 11.98 -9.80 -8.03
N LEU A 59 12.75 -8.88 -7.44
CA LEU A 59 13.52 -7.91 -8.21
C LEU A 59 14.76 -8.60 -8.79
N PRO A 60 15.08 -8.35 -10.07
CA PRO A 60 16.31 -8.85 -10.64
C PRO A 60 17.50 -8.23 -9.90
N VAL A 61 18.52 -9.05 -9.61
CA VAL A 61 19.81 -8.59 -9.08
C VAL A 61 20.57 -7.92 -10.23
N THR A 62 20.11 -6.75 -10.65
CA THR A 62 20.66 -6.02 -11.79
C THR A 62 21.27 -4.70 -11.36
N GLN A 63 22.34 -4.32 -12.05
CA GLN A 63 22.89 -2.97 -11.97
C GLN A 63 21.83 -2.01 -12.55
N TYR A 64 21.20 -1.22 -11.68
CA TYR A 64 20.26 -0.19 -12.10
C TYR A 64 21.03 1.01 -12.67
N ASN A 65 20.53 1.57 -13.77
CA ASN A 65 21.16 2.72 -14.41
C ASN A 65 20.85 4.04 -13.66
N SER A 66 19.75 4.06 -12.89
CA SER A 66 19.38 5.20 -12.03
C SER A 66 18.61 4.77 -10.78
N THR A 67 18.58 5.64 -9.78
CA THR A 67 17.84 5.45 -8.53
C THR A 67 16.32 5.43 -8.76
N GLU A 68 15.84 6.25 -9.69
CA GLU A 68 14.42 6.34 -10.06
C GLU A 68 13.93 5.06 -10.71
N GLN A 69 14.76 4.43 -11.55
CA GLN A 69 14.44 3.14 -12.16
C GLN A 69 14.29 2.06 -11.07
N ARG A 70 15.23 1.99 -10.13
CA ARG A 70 15.15 1.06 -9.00
C ARG A 70 13.89 1.27 -8.16
N LEU A 71 13.55 2.53 -7.87
CA LEU A 71 12.35 2.86 -7.10
C LEU A 71 11.07 2.48 -7.85
N HIS A 72 11.03 2.73 -9.17
CA HIS A 72 9.90 2.32 -10.00
C HIS A 72 9.68 0.81 -9.95
N ASP A 73 10.74 0.04 -10.13
CA ASP A 73 10.68 -1.43 -10.13
C ASP A 73 10.26 -1.95 -8.74
N GLU A 74 10.74 -1.32 -7.66
CA GLU A 74 10.32 -1.65 -6.29
C GLU A 74 8.83 -1.36 -6.05
N ILE A 75 8.31 -0.23 -6.51
CA ILE A 75 6.87 0.10 -6.41
C ILE A 75 6.04 -0.92 -7.18
N VAL A 76 6.45 -1.28 -8.40
CA VAL A 76 5.75 -2.28 -9.22
C VAL A 76 5.78 -3.66 -8.54
N ALA A 77 6.93 -4.06 -8.00
CA ALA A 77 7.06 -5.31 -7.25
C ALA A 77 6.15 -5.35 -6.02
N PHE A 78 6.10 -4.24 -5.26
CA PHE A 78 5.19 -4.12 -4.12
C PHE A 78 3.73 -4.18 -4.53
N MET A 79 3.33 -3.46 -5.59
CA MET A 79 1.96 -3.48 -6.10
C MET A 79 1.55 -4.90 -6.52
N ASN A 80 2.42 -5.62 -7.21
CA ASN A 80 2.17 -7.01 -7.60
C ASN A 80 2.09 -7.97 -6.40
N TYR A 81 2.84 -7.69 -5.34
CA TYR A 81 2.78 -8.45 -4.09
C TYR A 81 1.49 -8.18 -3.31
N ALA A 82 1.08 -6.91 -3.20
CA ALA A 82 -0.05 -6.50 -2.37
C ALA A 82 -1.42 -6.61 -3.07
N THR A 83 -1.44 -6.74 -4.40
CA THR A 83 -2.69 -6.87 -5.18
C THR A 83 -3.34 -8.23 -4.92
N PRO A 84 -4.66 -8.27 -4.65
CA PRO A 84 -5.35 -9.54 -4.40
C PRO A 84 -5.24 -10.51 -5.57
N ASN A 85 -4.85 -11.75 -5.27
CA ASN A 85 -4.76 -12.80 -6.28
C ASN A 85 -6.16 -13.33 -6.67
N ALA A 86 -6.23 -14.08 -7.78
CA ALA A 86 -7.50 -14.61 -8.29
C ALA A 86 -8.24 -15.49 -7.26
N THR A 87 -7.50 -16.30 -6.51
CA THR A 87 -8.06 -17.19 -5.48
C THR A 87 -8.73 -16.38 -4.36
N GLU A 88 -8.08 -15.33 -3.87
CA GLU A 88 -8.60 -14.43 -2.83
C GLU A 88 -9.86 -13.70 -3.29
N ARG A 89 -9.89 -13.25 -4.55
CA ARG A 89 -11.10 -12.64 -5.14
C ARG A 89 -12.25 -13.63 -5.14
N THR A 90 -12.02 -14.86 -5.61
CA THR A 90 -13.03 -15.92 -5.60
C THR A 90 -13.51 -16.27 -4.18
N VAL A 91 -12.61 -16.34 -3.20
CA VAL A 91 -12.98 -16.60 -1.80
C VAL A 91 -13.83 -15.46 -1.26
N ARG A 92 -13.47 -14.20 -1.55
CA ARG A 92 -14.24 -13.03 -1.13
C ARG A 92 -15.64 -13.02 -1.73
N GLU A 93 -15.77 -13.31 -3.03
CA GLU A 93 -17.07 -13.43 -3.71
C GLU A 93 -17.95 -14.50 -3.06
N ARG A 94 -17.38 -15.68 -2.77
CA ARG A 94 -18.11 -16.77 -2.08
C ARG A 94 -18.57 -16.34 -0.68
N LEU A 95 -17.73 -15.63 0.05
CA LEU A 95 -18.07 -15.13 1.38
C LEU A 95 -19.22 -14.10 1.32
N ILE A 96 -19.18 -13.16 0.37
CA ILE A 96 -20.26 -12.18 0.15
C ILE A 96 -21.56 -12.89 -0.22
N ALA A 97 -21.51 -13.86 -1.13
CA ALA A 97 -22.69 -14.63 -1.53
C ALA A 97 -23.30 -15.37 -0.32
N ARG A 98 -22.46 -15.99 0.52
CA ARG A 98 -22.94 -16.69 1.72
C ARG A 98 -23.53 -15.72 2.75
N LEU A 99 -22.89 -14.57 2.96
CA LEU A 99 -23.41 -13.54 3.85
C LEU A 99 -24.76 -13.01 3.38
N THR A 100 -24.89 -12.78 2.07
CA THR A 100 -26.14 -12.36 1.42
C THR A 100 -27.25 -13.36 1.66
N GLU A 101 -26.98 -14.66 1.45
CA GLU A 101 -27.95 -15.73 1.70
C GLU A 101 -28.43 -15.75 3.16
N ILE A 102 -27.52 -15.60 4.12
CA ILE A 102 -27.85 -15.59 5.55
C ILE A 102 -28.72 -14.37 5.90
N ILE A 103 -28.36 -13.19 5.40
CA ILE A 103 -29.12 -11.96 5.67
C ILE A 103 -30.51 -12.05 5.05
N GLN A 104 -30.63 -12.55 3.82
CA GLN A 104 -31.92 -12.68 3.13
C GLN A 104 -32.86 -13.70 3.79
N ARG A 105 -32.32 -14.75 4.43
CA ARG A 105 -33.13 -15.68 5.25
C ARG A 105 -33.85 -14.98 6.40
N ARG A 106 -33.25 -13.91 6.95
CA ARG A 106 -33.85 -13.12 8.03
C ARG A 106 -34.63 -11.91 7.52
N TYR A 107 -34.15 -11.30 6.44
CA TYR A 107 -34.67 -10.06 5.84
C TYR A 107 -34.89 -10.26 4.35
N TRP A 108 -36.06 -10.76 3.98
CA TRP A 108 -36.38 -11.23 2.62
C TRP A 108 -36.14 -10.19 1.50
N CYS A 109 -36.35 -8.90 1.79
CA CYS A 109 -36.19 -7.82 0.80
C CYS A 109 -34.86 -7.06 0.93
N SER A 110 -33.83 -7.68 1.52
CA SER A 110 -32.52 -7.06 1.68
C SER A 110 -31.58 -7.34 0.50
N ASP A 111 -30.73 -6.35 0.21
CA ASP A 111 -29.68 -6.43 -0.80
C ASP A 111 -28.33 -6.08 -0.16
N VAL A 112 -27.29 -6.82 -0.52
CA VAL A 112 -25.95 -6.69 0.05
C VAL A 112 -24.99 -6.32 -1.07
N LYS A 113 -24.39 -5.14 -0.98
CA LYS A 113 -23.43 -4.64 -1.96
C LYS A 113 -22.09 -4.33 -1.31
N VAL A 114 -21.02 -4.63 -2.05
CA VAL A 114 -19.66 -4.21 -1.70
C VAL A 114 -19.50 -2.74 -2.01
N PHE A 115 -18.83 -2.00 -1.12
CA PHE A 115 -18.51 -0.59 -1.29
C PHE A 115 -17.08 -0.29 -0.84
N GLY A 116 -16.59 0.90 -1.16
CA GLY A 116 -15.27 1.37 -0.74
C GLY A 116 -14.11 0.71 -1.50
N SER A 117 -12.97 0.56 -0.82
CA SER A 117 -11.71 0.09 -1.43
C SER A 117 -11.82 -1.28 -2.11
N MET A 118 -12.66 -2.17 -1.57
CA MET A 118 -12.93 -3.49 -2.15
C MET A 118 -13.70 -3.41 -3.47
N ALA A 119 -14.58 -2.42 -3.63
CA ALA A 119 -15.33 -2.22 -4.87
C ALA A 119 -14.51 -1.50 -5.97
N GLN A 120 -13.38 -0.90 -5.59
CA GLN A 120 -12.53 -0.10 -6.46
C GLN A 120 -11.19 -0.80 -6.77
N ASP A 121 -11.02 -2.06 -6.38
CA ASP A 121 -9.75 -2.79 -6.46
C ASP A 121 -8.56 -2.07 -5.80
N LEU A 122 -8.85 -1.22 -4.81
CA LEU A 122 -7.86 -0.49 -4.00
C LEU A 122 -7.62 -1.18 -2.65
N SER A 123 -8.13 -2.40 -2.48
CA SER A 123 -7.87 -3.19 -1.29
C SER A 123 -6.47 -3.79 -1.34
N LEU A 124 -5.61 -3.38 -0.43
CA LEU A 124 -4.33 -4.05 -0.21
C LEU A 124 -4.56 -5.35 0.56
N LEU A 125 -3.84 -6.40 0.20
CA LEU A 125 -3.74 -7.59 1.04
C LEU A 125 -3.00 -7.20 2.32
N SER A 126 -3.65 -7.42 3.48
CA SER A 126 -2.93 -7.38 4.76
C SER A 126 -2.22 -8.73 4.87
N GLY A 127 -0.97 -8.78 4.44
CA GLY A 127 -0.09 -9.93 4.65
C GLY A 127 0.17 -10.18 6.13
#